data_AF-A0A840GXT6-F1
#
_entry.id   AF-A0A840GXT6-F1
#
_cell.length_a   1.000
_cell.length_b   1.000
_cell.length_c   1.000
_cell.angle_alpha   90.00
_cell.angle_beta   90.00
_cell.angle_gamma   90.00
#
_symmetry.space_group_name_H-M   'P 1'
#
loop_
_entity.id
_entity.type
_entity.pdbx_description
1 polymer ?
#
loop_
_entity_poly.entity_id
_entity_poly.type
_entity_poly.pdbx_seq_one_letter_code
_entity_poly.pdbx_strand_id
1 'polypeptide(L)'
;MFVPSAESLMSALNLDKSALDGSGHVKVPAGLLKLLLQIAIAAADFDEDSYLRENPDVAKAVSRGELESAHMHYIGFGYFEGRRGGGPAVDAEWYLGKYPDVAAAVRDGRVKSAEAHFLSIGGGEGRSPAADYEAEAVQWKSAIRGKVG
;
A
#
# COMPACT_ATOMS: atom_id res chain seq x y z
N MET A 1 -11.44 7.96 -15.05
CA MET A 1 -10.02 7.62 -15.29
C MET A 1 -9.96 6.64 -16.47
N PHE A 2 -8.99 6.78 -17.38
CA PHE A 2 -8.87 5.95 -18.58
C PHE A 2 -7.69 4.98 -18.42
N VAL A 3 -7.93 3.69 -18.66
CA VAL A 3 -6.90 2.65 -18.73
C VAL A 3 -7.02 2.00 -20.11
N PRO A 4 -5.94 1.90 -20.91
CA PRO A 4 -5.99 1.25 -22.22
C PRO A 4 -6.35 -0.23 -22.09
N SER A 5 -6.79 -0.85 -23.18
CA SER A 5 -7.10 -2.28 -23.18
C SER A 5 -5.88 -3.11 -22.78
N ALA A 6 -6.11 -4.26 -22.15
CA ALA A 6 -5.04 -5.19 -21.78
C ALA A 6 -4.14 -5.54 -22.97
N GLU A 7 -4.71 -5.74 -24.17
CA GLU A 7 -3.95 -6.00 -25.39
C GLU A 7 -3.02 -4.86 -25.79
N SER A 8 -3.50 -3.62 -25.72
CA SER A 8 -2.70 -2.44 -26.05
C SER A 8 -1.54 -2.28 -25.05
N LEU A 9 -1.81 -2.52 -23.76
CA LEU A 9 -0.80 -2.44 -22.70
C LEU A 9 0.24 -3.54 -22.84
N MET A 10 -0.17 -4.78 -23.11
CA MET A 10 0.74 -5.91 -23.32
C MET A 10 1.62 -5.69 -24.55
N SER A 11 1.04 -5.21 -25.66
CA SER A 11 1.81 -4.86 -26.86
C SER A 11 2.86 -3.78 -26.58
N ALA A 12 2.48 -2.71 -25.86
CA ALA A 12 3.40 -1.63 -25.50
C ALA A 12 4.55 -2.09 -24.58
N LEU A 13 4.30 -3.09 -23.73
CA LEU A 13 5.29 -3.70 -22.85
C LEU A 13 6.08 -4.84 -23.49
N ASN A 14 5.78 -5.19 -24.75
CA ASN A 14 6.30 -6.35 -25.45
C ASN A 14 6.12 -7.65 -24.63
N LEU A 15 4.91 -7.85 -24.12
CA LEU A 15 4.52 -8.98 -23.29
C LEU A 15 3.51 -9.88 -23.98
N ASP A 16 3.65 -11.18 -23.72
CA ASP A 16 2.57 -12.15 -23.92
C ASP A 16 1.65 -12.16 -22.70
N LYS A 17 0.33 -12.36 -22.89
CA LYS A 17 -0.64 -12.38 -21.78
C LYS A 17 -0.31 -13.45 -20.75
N SER A 18 0.23 -14.61 -21.17
CA SER A 18 0.63 -15.69 -20.26
C SER A 18 1.77 -15.30 -19.32
N ALA A 19 2.54 -14.25 -19.65
CA ALA A 19 3.57 -13.73 -18.77
C ALA A 19 2.99 -13.14 -17.46
N LEU A 20 1.72 -12.73 -17.46
CA LEU A 20 1.03 -12.22 -16.27
C LEU A 20 0.62 -13.32 -15.29
N ASP A 21 0.40 -14.54 -15.77
CA ASP A 21 -0.01 -15.68 -14.94
C ASP A 21 1.18 -16.48 -14.37
N GLY A 22 2.38 -16.21 -14.89
CA GLY A 22 3.63 -16.84 -14.48
C GLY A 22 4.23 -16.29 -13.18
N SER A 23 5.34 -16.89 -12.74
CA SER A 23 6.17 -16.40 -11.62
C SER A 23 7.35 -15.52 -12.08
N GLY A 24 7.39 -15.18 -13.37
CA GLY A 24 8.44 -14.37 -13.98
C GLY A 24 8.34 -12.89 -13.62
N HIS A 25 9.37 -12.13 -13.98
CA HIS A 25 9.40 -10.67 -13.78
C HIS A 25 9.25 -9.95 -15.12
N VAL A 26 8.50 -8.85 -15.11
CA VAL A 26 8.32 -7.96 -16.25
C VAL A 26 9.12 -6.68 -16.03
N LYS A 27 9.79 -6.19 -17.08
CA LYS A 27 10.35 -4.83 -17.08
C LYS A 27 9.25 -3.83 -17.45
N VAL A 28 8.95 -2.91 -16.55
CA VAL A 28 7.99 -1.82 -16.79
C VAL A 28 8.70 -0.46 -16.74
N PRO A 29 8.34 0.50 -17.59
CA PRO A 29 8.80 1.88 -17.43
C PRO A 29 8.39 2.44 -16.06
N ALA A 30 9.30 3.11 -15.36
CA ALA A 30 9.04 3.63 -14.02
C ALA A 30 7.82 4.58 -13.97
N GLY A 31 7.64 5.42 -14.99
CA GLY A 31 6.48 6.30 -15.11
C GLY A 31 5.16 5.53 -15.25
N LEU A 32 5.15 4.39 -15.96
CA LEU A 32 3.98 3.54 -16.07
C LEU A 32 3.66 2.85 -14.74
N LEU A 33 4.68 2.33 -14.04
CA LEU A 33 4.49 1.77 -12.70
C LEU A 33 3.90 2.81 -11.74
N LYS A 34 4.46 4.03 -11.73
CA LYS A 34 3.93 5.12 -10.92
C LYS A 34 2.48 5.42 -11.26
N LEU A 35 2.13 5.51 -12.55
CA LEU A 35 0.77 5.76 -12.99
C LEU A 35 -0.18 4.64 -12.51
N LEU A 36 0.16 3.37 -12.71
CA LEU A 36 -0.67 2.25 -12.28
C LEU A 36 -0.90 2.25 -10.76
N LEU A 37 0.11 2.60 -9.97
CA LEU A 37 -0.03 2.78 -8.53
C LEU A 37 -0.99 3.92 -8.20
N GLN A 38 -0.84 5.09 -8.84
CA GLN A 38 -1.74 6.24 -8.63
C GLN A 38 -3.20 5.88 -8.96
N ILE A 39 -3.43 5.10 -10.02
CA ILE A 39 -4.75 4.60 -10.38
C ILE A 39 -5.33 3.70 -9.28
N ALA A 40 -4.54 2.75 -8.78
CA ALA A 40 -4.96 1.85 -7.71
C ALA A 40 -5.26 2.60 -6.40
N ILE A 41 -4.41 3.56 -6.03
CA ILE A 41 -4.55 4.36 -4.80
C ILE A 41 -5.76 5.27 -4.89
N ALA A 42 -6.01 5.90 -6.04
CA ALA A 42 -7.17 6.77 -6.24
C ALA A 42 -8.52 6.03 -6.12
N ALA A 43 -8.51 4.70 -6.30
CA ALA A 43 -9.68 3.85 -6.14
C ALA A 43 -9.80 3.24 -4.74
N ALA A 44 -8.79 3.39 -3.88
CA ALA A 44 -8.81 2.89 -2.51
C ALA A 44 -9.56 3.84 -1.58
N ASP A 45 -10.03 3.32 -0.45
CA ASP A 45 -10.62 4.15 0.61
C ASP A 45 -9.59 5.15 1.15
N PHE A 46 -10.04 6.40 1.31
CA PHE A 46 -9.23 7.50 1.81
C PHE A 46 -9.97 8.24 2.92
N ASP A 47 -9.33 8.35 4.08
CA ASP A 47 -9.84 9.13 5.22
C ASP A 47 -9.18 10.52 5.20
N GLU A 48 -9.85 11.47 4.56
CA GLU A 48 -9.36 12.84 4.40
C GLU A 48 -9.19 13.56 5.75
N ASP A 49 -10.12 13.35 6.68
CA ASP A 49 -10.07 14.01 7.99
C ASP A 49 -8.88 13.53 8.81
N SER A 50 -8.61 12.22 8.83
CA SER A 50 -7.44 11.68 9.49
C SER A 50 -6.15 12.11 8.80
N TYR A 51 -6.13 12.09 7.47
CA TYR A 51 -4.98 12.53 6.70
C TYR A 51 -4.61 13.98 7.01
N LEU A 52 -5.58 14.89 7.01
CA LEU A 52 -5.35 16.31 7.32
C LEU A 52 -4.89 16.53 8.77
N ARG A 53 -5.38 15.74 9.72
CA ARG A 53 -4.97 15.79 11.13
C ARG A 53 -3.52 15.36 11.32
N GLU A 54 -3.09 14.33 10.59
CA GLU A 54 -1.73 13.79 10.64
C GLU A 54 -0.74 14.60 9.79
N ASN A 55 -1.23 15.40 8.83
CA ASN A 55 -0.42 16.15 7.88
C ASN A 55 -0.77 17.66 7.90
N PRO A 56 -0.32 18.41 8.94
CA PRO A 56 -0.67 19.82 9.10
C PRO A 56 -0.16 20.73 7.97
N ASP A 57 0.88 20.32 7.24
CA ASP A 57 1.37 20.99 6.04
C ASP A 57 0.34 20.95 4.91
N VAL A 58 -0.26 19.77 4.67
CA VAL A 58 -1.30 19.58 3.66
C VAL A 58 -2.57 20.33 4.04
N ALA A 59 -2.98 20.28 5.32
CA ALA A 59 -4.14 21.03 5.81
C ALA A 59 -4.01 22.55 5.59
N LYS A 60 -2.81 23.11 5.80
CA LYS A 60 -2.54 24.52 5.51
C LYS A 60 -2.63 24.82 4.02
N ALA A 61 -2.05 23.98 3.16
CA ALA A 61 -2.11 24.20 1.71
C ALA A 61 -3.55 24.10 1.17
N VAL A 62 -4.34 23.13 1.64
CA VAL A 62 -5.77 23.00 1.29
C VAL A 62 -6.57 24.21 1.76
N SER A 63 -6.43 24.64 3.02
CA SER A 63 -7.16 25.81 3.53
C SER A 63 -6.80 27.14 2.83
N ARG A 64 -5.62 27.23 2.21
CA ARG A 64 -5.20 28.36 1.39
C ARG A 64 -5.65 28.28 -0.07
N GLY A 65 -6.24 27.16 -0.49
CA GLY A 65 -6.60 26.90 -1.88
C GLY A 65 -5.39 26.62 -2.79
N GLU A 66 -4.22 26.31 -2.21
CA GLU A 66 -3.01 25.94 -2.95
C GLU A 66 -3.06 24.48 -3.44
N LEU A 67 -3.86 23.65 -2.75
CA LEU A 67 -4.18 22.27 -3.11
C LEU A 67 -5.70 22.11 -3.21
N GLU A 68 -6.16 21.39 -4.24
CA GLU A 68 -7.59 21.13 -4.45
C GLU A 68 -8.18 20.24 -3.34
N SER A 69 -7.45 19.21 -2.92
CA SER A 69 -7.86 18.30 -1.85
C SER A 69 -6.67 17.57 -1.23
N ALA A 70 -6.85 17.02 -0.04
CA ALA A 70 -5.85 16.17 0.58
C ALA A 70 -5.70 14.85 -0.17
N HIS A 71 -6.80 14.35 -0.76
CA HIS A 71 -6.78 13.14 -1.57
C HIS A 71 -5.90 13.30 -2.82
N MET A 72 -6.00 14.45 -3.51
CA MET A 72 -5.12 14.75 -4.64
C MET A 72 -3.64 14.76 -4.21
N HIS A 73 -3.33 15.38 -3.07
CA HIS A 73 -1.98 15.33 -2.52
C HIS A 73 -1.54 13.90 -2.23
N TYR A 74 -2.40 13.08 -1.62
CA TYR A 74 -2.07 11.70 -1.27
C TYR A 74 -1.74 10.84 -2.50
N ILE A 75 -2.58 10.90 -3.55
CA ILE A 75 -2.35 10.18 -4.82
C ILE A 75 -1.08 10.68 -5.51
N GLY A 76 -0.83 11.99 -5.52
CA GLY A 76 0.30 12.59 -6.22
C GLY A 76 1.65 12.35 -5.54
N PHE A 77 1.65 12.44 -4.21
CA PHE A 77 2.85 12.59 -3.39
C PHE A 77 2.77 11.75 -2.12
N GLY A 78 1.71 11.91 -1.32
CA GLY A 78 1.67 11.39 0.05
C GLY A 78 1.92 9.89 0.18
N TYR A 79 1.33 9.07 -0.70
CA TYR A 79 1.59 7.63 -0.72
C TYR A 79 3.07 7.30 -0.96
N PHE A 80 3.70 8.00 -1.92
CA PHE A 80 5.12 7.80 -2.25
C PHE A 80 6.08 8.38 -1.20
N GLU A 81 5.60 9.30 -0.37
CA GLU A 81 6.29 9.81 0.81
C GLU A 81 6.13 8.89 2.04
N GLY A 82 5.35 7.81 1.92
CA GLY A 82 5.05 6.89 3.03
C GLY A 82 4.03 7.43 4.03
N ARG A 83 3.28 8.49 3.67
CA ARG A 83 2.16 8.97 4.48
C ARG A 83 0.99 7.99 4.38
N ARG A 84 0.12 7.99 5.38
CA ARG A 84 -1.02 7.07 5.47
C ARG A 84 -2.29 7.81 5.06
N GLY A 85 -2.93 7.38 3.98
CA GLY A 85 -4.21 7.93 3.52
C GLY A 85 -5.43 7.11 3.93
N GLY A 86 -5.21 5.95 4.53
CA GLY A 86 -6.26 4.99 4.85
C GLY A 86 -5.66 3.59 4.96
N GLY A 87 -6.46 2.60 4.60
CA GLY A 87 -6.11 1.19 4.73
C GLY A 87 -6.57 0.59 6.05
N PRO A 88 -6.31 -0.71 6.25
CA PRO A 88 -6.86 -1.47 7.36
C PRO A 88 -6.32 -0.98 8.71
N ALA A 89 -7.23 -0.85 9.68
CA ALA A 89 -6.84 -0.71 11.07
C ALA A 89 -6.09 -1.97 11.53
N VAL A 90 -5.08 -1.79 12.38
CA VAL A 90 -4.35 -2.92 12.98
C VAL A 90 -5.09 -3.37 14.22
N ASP A 91 -5.61 -4.59 14.21
CA ASP A 91 -6.09 -5.24 15.42
C ASP A 91 -4.88 -5.66 16.24
N ALA A 92 -4.51 -4.84 17.22
CA ALA A 92 -3.30 -5.05 17.99
C ALA A 92 -3.31 -6.35 18.80
N GLU A 93 -4.47 -6.77 19.33
CA GLU A 93 -4.56 -8.00 20.11
C GLU A 93 -4.36 -9.21 19.19
N TRP A 94 -5.10 -9.25 18.09
CA TRP A 94 -4.95 -10.31 17.10
C TRP A 94 -3.54 -10.34 16.51
N TYR A 95 -2.99 -9.18 16.14
CA TYR A 95 -1.69 -9.07 15.49
C TYR A 95 -0.56 -9.58 16.38
N LEU A 96 -0.55 -9.21 17.66
CA LEU A 96 0.45 -9.70 18.62
C LEU A 96 0.23 -11.17 18.98
N GLY A 97 -1.02 -11.65 18.97
CA GLY A 97 -1.32 -13.08 19.10
C GLY A 97 -0.83 -13.90 17.90
N LYS A 98 -0.99 -13.37 16.69
CA LYS A 98 -0.59 -14.02 15.44
C LYS A 98 0.91 -14.00 15.20
N TYR A 99 1.59 -12.94 15.63
CA TYR A 99 3.03 -12.71 15.42
C TYR A 99 3.80 -12.62 16.75
N PRO A 100 4.17 -13.77 17.35
CA PRO A 100 4.85 -13.79 18.66
C PRO A 100 6.20 -13.07 18.68
N ASP A 101 6.90 -13.01 17.55
CA ASP A 101 8.15 -12.25 17.40
C ASP A 101 7.93 -10.74 17.60
N VAL A 102 6.80 -10.22 17.13
CA VAL A 102 6.40 -8.82 17.33
C VAL A 102 5.95 -8.60 18.76
N ALA A 103 5.17 -9.52 19.34
CA ALA A 103 4.79 -9.45 20.75
C ALA A 103 6.02 -9.38 21.67
N ALA A 104 7.06 -10.17 21.39
CA ALA A 104 8.33 -10.08 22.08
C ALA A 104 9.01 -8.71 21.84
N ALA A 105 9.05 -8.23 20.59
CA ALA A 105 9.66 -6.93 20.26
C ALA A 105 8.98 -5.74 20.95
N VAL A 106 7.65 -5.78 21.09
CA VAL A 106 6.88 -4.76 21.82
C VAL A 106 7.16 -4.85 23.32
N ARG A 107 7.16 -6.05 23.90
CA ARG A 107 7.47 -6.27 25.33
C ARG A 107 8.87 -5.79 25.69
N ASP A 108 9.84 -6.02 24.81
CA ASP A 108 11.23 -5.61 25.00
C ASP A 108 11.47 -4.11 24.69
N GLY A 109 10.43 -3.37 24.25
CA GLY A 109 10.53 -1.96 23.88
C GLY A 109 11.28 -1.68 22.58
N ARG A 110 11.58 -2.72 21.78
CA ARG A 110 12.24 -2.59 20.46
C ARG A 110 11.31 -2.01 19.40
N VAL A 111 10.01 -2.24 19.54
CA VAL A 111 8.97 -1.65 18.69
C VAL A 111 7.88 -1.06 19.57
N LYS A 112 7.35 0.11 19.19
CA LYS A 112 6.39 0.86 20.03
C LYS A 112 5.03 0.18 20.19
N SER A 113 4.54 -0.47 19.13
CA SER A 113 3.21 -1.09 19.10
C SER A 113 3.08 -2.07 17.92
N ALA A 114 2.00 -2.86 17.91
CA ALA A 114 1.63 -3.68 16.75
C ALA A 114 1.49 -2.84 15.49
N GLU A 115 0.82 -1.69 15.60
CA GLU A 115 0.63 -0.76 14.50
C GLU A 115 1.96 -0.20 13.99
N ALA A 116 2.85 0.24 14.89
CA ALA A 116 4.17 0.71 14.50
C ALA A 116 4.95 -0.37 13.73
N HIS A 117 4.88 -1.63 14.20
CA HIS A 117 5.52 -2.75 13.51
C HIS A 117 4.92 -2.98 12.11
N PHE A 118 3.59 -3.06 12.02
CA PHE A 118 2.90 -3.32 10.77
C PHE A 118 3.28 -2.29 9.71
N LEU A 119 3.33 -1.02 10.07
CA LEU A 119 3.65 0.05 9.13
C LEU A 119 5.08 0.09 8.67
N SER A 120 6.03 -0.12 9.59
CA SER A 120 7.44 0.00 9.24
C SER A 120 7.98 -1.25 8.56
N ILE A 121 7.43 -2.43 8.89
CA ILE A 121 8.02 -3.73 8.55
C ILE A 121 6.95 -4.71 8.08
N GLY A 122 5.93 -4.95 8.92
CA GLY A 122 5.01 -6.08 8.74
C GLY A 122 4.24 -6.07 7.42
N GLY A 123 3.73 -4.91 6.98
CA GLY A 123 3.02 -4.77 5.71
C GLY A 123 3.91 -5.10 4.51
N GLY A 124 5.17 -4.64 4.53
CA GLY A 124 6.15 -4.98 3.49
C GLY A 124 6.55 -6.47 3.46
N GLU A 125 6.45 -7.15 4.61
CA GLU A 125 6.63 -8.61 4.69
C GLU A 125 5.39 -9.40 4.24
N GLY A 126 4.27 -8.73 3.94
CA GLY A 126 2.99 -9.35 3.67
C GLY A 126 2.33 -9.96 4.92
N ARG A 127 2.55 -9.37 6.10
CA ARG A 127 1.81 -9.74 7.33
C ARG A 127 0.43 -9.12 7.28
N SER A 128 -0.57 -9.84 7.77
CA SER A 128 -1.93 -9.33 7.87
C SER A 128 -2.07 -8.39 9.07
N PRO A 129 -2.76 -7.25 8.95
CA PRO A 129 -3.03 -6.34 10.08
C PRO A 129 -4.15 -6.80 11.01
N ALA A 130 -5.06 -7.66 10.54
CA ALA A 130 -6.16 -8.25 11.31
C ALA A 130 -6.60 -9.60 10.71
N ALA A 131 -7.50 -10.33 11.37
CA ALA A 131 -7.99 -11.64 10.89
C ALA A 131 -8.62 -11.55 9.49
N ASP A 132 -9.41 -10.52 9.24
CA ASP A 132 -10.19 -10.37 8.01
C ASP A 132 -9.34 -10.10 6.76
N TYR A 133 -8.05 -9.79 6.93
CA TYR A 133 -7.11 -9.49 5.84
C TYR A 133 -6.12 -10.62 5.54
N GLU A 134 -6.28 -11.79 6.16
CA GLU A 134 -5.31 -12.89 5.98
C GLU A 134 -5.23 -13.37 4.54
N ALA A 135 -6.36 -13.43 3.83
CA ALA A 135 -6.40 -13.87 2.44
C ALA A 135 -5.63 -12.88 1.52
N GLU A 136 -5.83 -11.59 1.73
CA GLU A 136 -5.16 -10.50 1.04
C GLU A 136 -3.67 -10.52 1.34
N ALA A 137 -3.28 -10.70 2.60
CA ALA A 137 -1.88 -10.80 3.01
C ALA A 137 -1.16 -11.97 2.31
N VAL A 138 -1.83 -13.12 2.15
CA VAL A 138 -1.30 -14.26 1.38
C VAL A 138 -1.12 -13.90 -0.10
N GLN A 139 -2.09 -13.21 -0.70
CA GLN A 139 -2.00 -12.76 -2.10
C GLN A 139 -0.82 -11.81 -2.30
N TRP A 140 -0.67 -10.81 -1.42
CA TRP A 140 0.45 -9.87 -1.45
C TRP A 140 1.79 -10.56 -1.29
N LYS A 141 1.91 -11.48 -0.33
CA LYS A 141 3.13 -12.24 -0.10
C LYS A 141 3.51 -13.09 -1.30
N SER A 142 2.53 -13.72 -1.96
CA SER A 142 2.72 -14.50 -3.19
C SER A 142 3.15 -13.61 -4.36
N ALA A 143 2.50 -12.45 -4.53
CA ALA A 143 2.83 -11.50 -5.59
C ALA A 143 4.25 -10.92 -5.44
N ILE A 144 4.68 -10.59 -4.21
CA ILE A 144 5.99 -9.99 -3.93
C ILE A 144 7.12 -11.02 -4.09
N ARG A 145 6.91 -12.26 -3.63
CA ARG A 145 7.96 -13.30 -3.66
C ARG A 145 8.01 -14.08 -4.98
N GLY A 146 7.02 -13.89 -5.86
CA GLY A 146 6.70 -14.80 -6.95
C GLY A 146 6.02 -16.06 -6.42
N LYS A 147 5.18 -16.73 -7.24
CA LYS A 147 4.58 -18.03 -6.86
C LYS A 147 5.70 -18.98 -6.40
N VAL A 148 5.75 -19.27 -5.11
CA VAL A 148 6.57 -20.36 -4.58
C VAL A 148 5.88 -21.63 -5.08
N GLY A 149 6.59 -22.39 -5.91
CA GLY A 149 6.11 -23.69 -6.41
C GLY A 149 5.89 -24.70 -5.29
#